data_AF-W4END3-F1
#
_entry.id   AF-W4END3-F1
#
_cell.length_a   1.000
_cell.length_b   1.000
_cell.length_c   1.000
_cell.angle_alpha   90.00
_cell.angle_beta   90.00
_cell.angle_gamma   90.00
#
_symmetry.space_group_name_H-M   'P 1'
#
loop_
_entity.id
_entity.type
_entity.pdbx_description
1 polymer ?
#
loop_
_entity_poly.entity_id
_entity_poly.type
_entity_poly.pdbx_seq_one_letter_code
_entity_poly.pdbx_strand_id
1 'polypeptide(L)'
;MFEEQLKKAIQDKYQMYFWYKSMLGLTKDPTWKSYIEHAITDEKCHYEMFQQLYYMMTGEYVQNLTKRPPCKNLKACAKEAIGEELEATDLYKEMFLNTPLQQGQYPFFIAMQDDMEHAIRFSTIYNSL
;
A
#
# COMPACT_ATOMS: atom_id res chain seq x y z
N MET A 1 -17.30 1.82 11.61
CA MET A 1 -16.40 0.66 11.41
C MET A 1 -15.71 0.78 10.06
N PHE A 2 -16.44 0.77 8.94
CA PHE A 2 -15.86 0.93 7.60
C PHE A 2 -15.11 2.26 7.38
N GLU A 3 -15.69 3.39 7.81
CA GLU A 3 -15.04 4.71 7.68
C GLU A 3 -13.66 4.75 8.38
N GLU A 4 -13.56 4.19 9.59
CA GLU A 4 -12.29 4.11 10.32
C GLU A 4 -11.29 3.16 9.66
N GLN A 5 -11.76 2.04 9.09
CA GLN A 5 -10.91 1.15 8.27
C GLN A 5 -10.38 1.90 7.05
N LEU A 6 -11.22 2.69 6.37
CA LEU A 6 -10.81 3.49 5.22
C LEU A 6 -9.83 4.59 5.60
N LYS A 7 -10.03 5.30 6.72
CA LYS A 7 -9.04 6.27 7.26
C LYS A 7 -7.70 5.59 7.52
N LYS A 8 -7.72 4.41 8.13
CA LYS A 8 -6.51 3.65 8.42
C LYS A 8 -5.80 3.22 7.13
N ALA A 9 -6.54 2.67 6.16
CA ALA A 9 -6.00 2.32 4.84
C ALA A 9 -5.34 3.52 4.13
N ILE A 10 -5.95 4.71 4.19
CA ILE A 10 -5.37 5.94 3.63
C ILE A 10 -4.04 6.28 4.31
N GLN A 11 -3.99 6.19 5.64
CA GLN A 11 -2.76 6.43 6.40
C GLN A 11 -1.67 5.39 6.08
N ASP A 12 -2.05 4.12 5.93
CA ASP A 12 -1.11 3.04 5.66
C ASP A 12 -0.51 3.19 4.25
N LYS A 13 -1.34 3.38 3.21
CA LYS A 13 -0.88 3.62 1.83
C LYS A 13 0.00 4.87 1.70
N TYR A 14 -0.34 5.94 2.43
CA TYR A 14 0.52 7.12 2.53
C TYR A 14 1.89 6.78 3.13
N GLN A 15 1.94 5.96 4.18
CA GLN A 15 3.20 5.55 4.81
C GLN A 15 4.03 4.64 3.89
N MET A 16 3.41 3.66 3.25
CA MET A 16 4.07 2.72 2.35
C MET A 16 4.68 3.43 1.15
N TYR A 17 3.95 4.36 0.52
CA TYR A 17 4.49 5.19 -0.55
C TYR A 17 5.83 5.87 -0.19
N PHE A 18 5.92 6.50 1.00
CA PHE A 18 7.16 7.12 1.44
C PHE A 18 8.22 6.12 1.89
N TRP A 19 7.81 5.01 2.48
CA TRP A 19 8.73 3.99 2.96
C TRP A 19 9.38 3.23 1.81
N TYR A 20 8.63 2.83 0.78
CA TYR A 20 9.17 2.20 -0.43
C TYR A 20 10.09 3.14 -1.19
N LYS A 21 9.81 4.45 -1.22
CA LYS A 21 10.78 5.44 -1.72
C LYS A 21 12.11 5.41 -1.00
N SER A 22 12.11 5.17 0.32
CA SER A 22 13.35 5.03 1.07
C SER A 22 14.10 3.73 0.74
N MET A 23 13.40 2.65 0.39
CA MET A 23 14.00 1.39 -0.04
C MET A 23 14.71 1.50 -1.39
N LEU A 24 14.22 2.35 -2.30
CA LEU A 24 14.80 2.53 -3.63
C LEU A 24 16.27 2.97 -3.57
N GLY A 25 16.64 3.76 -2.56
CA GLY A 25 18.02 4.21 -2.31
C GLY A 25 18.95 3.13 -1.76
N LEU A 26 18.43 1.96 -1.36
CA LEU A 26 19.19 0.87 -0.73
C LEU A 26 19.66 -0.19 -1.72
N THR A 27 19.33 -0.06 -3.01
CA THR A 27 19.74 -1.00 -4.05
C THR A 27 20.25 -0.27 -5.30
N LYS A 28 21.17 -0.94 -6.01
CA LYS A 28 21.59 -0.56 -7.37
C LYS A 28 21.12 -1.56 -8.43
N ASP A 29 20.56 -2.69 -8.00
CA ASP A 29 20.06 -3.73 -8.88
C ASP A 29 18.84 -3.22 -9.67
N PRO A 30 18.85 -3.28 -11.00
CA PRO A 30 17.78 -2.74 -11.83
C PRO A 30 16.46 -3.49 -11.66
N THR A 31 16.49 -4.80 -11.38
CA THR A 31 15.28 -5.60 -11.15
C THR A 31 14.62 -5.21 -9.83
N TRP A 32 15.39 -5.12 -8.74
CA TRP A 32 14.85 -4.68 -7.45
C TRP A 32 14.33 -3.24 -7.50
N LYS A 33 15.02 -2.35 -8.23
CA LYS A 33 14.53 -0.99 -8.46
C LYS A 33 13.18 -0.99 -9.15
N SER A 34 13.03 -1.74 -10.25
CA SER A 34 11.77 -1.82 -10.98
C SER A 34 10.62 -2.35 -10.12
N TYR A 35 10.88 -3.35 -9.26
CA TYR A 35 9.87 -3.87 -8.33
C TYR A 35 9.43 -2.82 -7.31
N ILE A 36 10.39 -2.10 -6.71
CA ILE A 36 10.12 -1.06 -5.71
C ILE A 36 9.42 0.15 -6.36
N GLU A 37 9.86 0.59 -7.54
CA GLU A 37 9.26 1.71 -8.29
C GLU A 37 7.80 1.44 -8.68
N HIS A 38 7.50 0.20 -9.05
CA HIS A 38 6.13 -0.23 -9.31
C HIS A 38 5.26 -0.10 -8.07
N ALA A 39 5.67 -0.70 -6.94
CA ALA A 39 4.95 -0.59 -5.68
C ALA A 39 4.77 0.89 -5.26
N ILE A 40 5.80 1.74 -5.37
CA ILE A 40 5.68 3.18 -5.09
C ILE A 40 4.56 3.84 -5.93
N THR A 41 4.44 3.46 -7.20
CA THR A 41 3.45 4.04 -8.10
C THR A 41 2.04 3.59 -7.70
N ASP A 42 1.87 2.30 -7.42
CA ASP A 42 0.59 1.72 -7.05
C ASP A 42 0.11 2.24 -5.68
N GLU A 43 1.00 2.29 -4.68
CA GLU A 43 0.70 2.81 -3.35
C GLU A 43 0.20 4.26 -3.37
N LYS A 44 0.77 5.08 -4.27
CA LYS A 44 0.30 6.45 -4.50
C LYS A 44 -1.11 6.44 -5.09
N CYS A 45 -1.36 5.61 -6.10
CA CYS A 45 -2.68 5.47 -6.72
C CYS A 45 -3.72 4.98 -5.70
N HIS A 46 -3.39 3.97 -4.89
CA HIS A 46 -4.27 3.46 -3.84
C HIS A 46 -4.63 4.54 -2.83
N TYR A 47 -3.63 5.29 -2.33
CA TYR A 47 -3.85 6.44 -1.47
C TYR A 47 -4.82 7.46 -2.07
N GLU A 48 -4.62 7.83 -3.34
CA GLU A 48 -5.47 8.81 -4.04
C GLU A 48 -6.90 8.28 -4.24
N MET A 49 -7.05 7.01 -4.63
CA MET A 49 -8.36 6.37 -4.77
C MET A 49 -9.11 6.29 -3.44
N PHE A 50 -8.43 5.92 -2.36
CA PHE A 50 -9.05 5.80 -1.04
C PHE A 50 -9.42 7.18 -0.47
N GLN A 51 -8.60 8.21 -0.68
CA GLN A 51 -8.96 9.59 -0.36
C GLN A 51 -10.23 10.04 -1.11
N GLN A 52 -10.34 9.69 -2.39
CA GLN A 52 -11.53 10.01 -3.17
C GLN A 52 -12.78 9.28 -2.66
N LEU A 53 -12.66 8.00 -2.28
CA LEU A 53 -13.77 7.26 -1.66
C LEU A 53 -14.19 7.87 -0.33
N TYR A 54 -13.22 8.24 0.51
CA TYR A 54 -13.48 8.85 1.80
C TYR A 54 -14.19 10.21 1.65
N TYR A 55 -13.76 11.01 0.67
CA TYR A 55 -14.45 12.25 0.30
C TYR A 55 -15.88 12.02 -0.18
N MET A 56 -16.11 11.01 -1.01
CA MET A 56 -17.47 10.65 -1.45
C MET A 56 -18.39 10.25 -0.28
N MET A 57 -17.83 9.63 0.77
CA MET A 57 -18.59 9.23 1.96
C MET A 57 -18.88 10.38 2.92
N THR A 58 -17.92 11.29 3.10
CA THR A 58 -17.91 12.23 4.24
C THR A 58 -17.95 13.70 3.84
N GLY A 59 -17.63 14.02 2.59
CA GLY A 59 -17.44 15.39 2.12
C GLY A 59 -16.08 16.00 2.45
N GLU A 60 -15.18 15.26 3.10
CA GLU A 60 -13.85 15.73 3.51
C GLU A 60 -12.75 14.75 3.09
N TYR A 61 -11.51 15.22 2.94
CA TYR A 61 -10.34 14.36 2.78
C TYR A 61 -9.68 14.10 4.13
N VAL A 62 -9.09 12.92 4.33
CA VAL A 62 -8.30 12.65 5.54
C VAL A 62 -7.09 13.57 5.57
N GLN A 63 -6.94 14.31 6.68
CA GLN A 63 -5.86 15.28 6.90
C GLN A 63 -4.82 14.75 7.89
N ASN A 64 -3.71 15.49 8.03
CA ASN A 64 -2.68 15.26 9.07
C ASN A 64 -2.03 13.87 9.04
N LEU A 65 -1.87 13.32 7.83
CA LEU A 65 -1.20 12.03 7.63
C LEU A 65 0.27 12.10 8.03
N THR A 66 0.74 11.04 8.67
CA THR A 66 2.12 10.94 9.18
C THR A 66 2.95 9.98 8.34
N LYS A 67 4.25 10.25 8.23
CA LYS A 67 5.21 9.34 7.58
C LYS A 67 5.82 8.41 8.61
N ARG A 68 6.04 7.16 8.23
CA ARG A 68 6.87 6.23 9.02
C ARG A 68 8.37 6.54 8.82
N PRO A 69 9.23 6.17 9.78
CA PRO A 69 10.68 6.29 9.62
C PRO A 69 11.20 5.56 8.37
N PRO A 70 12.26 6.06 7.72
CA PRO A 70 12.79 5.43 6.51
C PRO A 70 13.38 4.05 6.77
N CYS A 71 13.26 3.16 5.79
CA CYS A 71 13.93 1.87 5.76
C CYS A 71 15.45 2.04 5.82
N LYS A 72 16.13 1.17 6.57
CA LYS A 72 17.59 1.18 6.71
C LYS A 72 18.29 -0.06 6.17
N ASN A 73 17.56 -1.15 5.97
CA ASN A 73 18.11 -2.42 5.51
C ASN A 73 17.13 -3.07 4.54
N LEU A 74 17.52 -3.20 3.27
CA LEU A 74 16.60 -3.63 2.22
C LEU A 74 16.02 -5.03 2.47
N LYS A 75 16.84 -5.99 2.92
CA LYS A 75 16.37 -7.35 3.17
C LYS A 75 15.36 -7.40 4.33
N ALA A 76 15.66 -6.71 5.44
CA ALA A 76 14.74 -6.65 6.58
C ALA A 76 13.43 -5.96 6.21
N CYS A 77 13.49 -4.84 5.50
CA CYS A 77 12.29 -4.11 5.04
C CYS A 77 11.49 -4.90 4.00
N ALA A 78 12.14 -5.62 3.08
CA ALA A 78 11.44 -6.50 2.15
C ALA A 78 10.70 -7.62 2.90
N LYS A 79 11.27 -8.17 3.97
CA LYS A 79 10.58 -9.15 4.83
C LYS A 79 9.33 -8.56 5.48
N GLU A 80 9.45 -7.34 6.02
CA GLU A 80 8.35 -6.63 6.67
C GLU A 80 7.24 -6.29 5.65
N ALA A 81 7.61 -5.77 4.48
CA ALA A 81 6.69 -5.47 3.39
C ALA A 81 5.85 -6.68 2.98
N ILE A 82 6.43 -7.90 2.91
CA ILE A 82 5.64 -9.11 2.58
C ILE A 82 4.47 -9.30 3.55
N GLY A 83 4.71 -9.12 4.86
CA GLY A 83 3.66 -9.27 5.86
C GLY A 83 2.60 -8.18 5.72
N GLU A 84 3.04 -6.92 5.61
CA GLU A 84 2.15 -5.76 5.49
C GLU A 84 1.27 -5.84 4.23
N GLU A 85 1.83 -6.23 3.09
CA GLU A 85 1.09 -6.39 1.84
C GLU A 85 0.06 -7.53 1.89
N LEU A 86 0.39 -8.65 2.54
CA LEU A 86 -0.55 -9.75 2.71
C LEU A 86 -1.70 -9.38 3.67
N GLU A 87 -1.39 -8.65 4.76
CA GLU A 87 -2.42 -8.14 5.68
C GLU A 87 -3.32 -7.11 4.98
N ALA A 88 -2.75 -6.23 4.16
CA ALA A 88 -3.50 -5.26 3.36
C ALA A 88 -4.39 -5.96 2.30
N THR A 89 -3.89 -7.01 1.65
CA THR A 89 -4.68 -7.86 0.73
C THR A 89 -5.93 -8.41 1.43
N ASP A 90 -5.78 -8.96 2.64
CA ASP A 90 -6.91 -9.49 3.40
C ASP A 90 -7.89 -8.40 3.84
N LEU A 91 -7.39 -7.25 4.29
CA LEU A 91 -8.22 -6.10 4.62
C LEU A 91 -9.04 -5.61 3.41
N TYR A 92 -8.41 -5.47 2.24
CA TYR A 92 -9.09 -4.97 1.06
C TYR A 92 -10.07 -5.95 0.46
N LYS A 93 -9.85 -7.26 0.62
CA LYS A 93 -10.87 -8.28 0.35
C LYS A 93 -12.12 -8.05 1.22
N GLU A 94 -11.95 -7.79 2.52
CA GLU A 94 -13.10 -7.49 3.39
C GLU A 94 -13.77 -6.17 3.01
N MET A 95 -13.01 -5.11 2.73
CA MET A 95 -13.56 -3.81 2.34
C MET A 95 -14.27 -3.86 0.99
N PHE A 96 -13.75 -4.63 0.03
CA PHE A 96 -14.37 -4.90 -1.27
C PHE A 96 -15.76 -5.53 -1.10
N LEU A 97 -15.89 -6.52 -0.23
CA LEU A 97 -17.15 -7.24 0.01
C LEU A 97 -18.17 -6.43 0.82
N ASN A 98 -17.71 -5.49 1.64
CA ASN A 98 -18.55 -4.78 2.60
C ASN A 98 -18.63 -3.26 2.36
N THR A 99 -18.12 -2.76 1.24
CA THR A 99 -18.16 -1.32 0.94
C THR A 99 -19.60 -0.80 0.87
N PRO A 100 -19.94 0.30 1.59
CA PRO A 100 -21.26 0.92 1.51
C PRO A 100 -21.46 1.70 0.20
N LEU A 101 -20.37 1.99 -0.51
CA LEU A 101 -20.38 2.67 -1.81
C LEU A 101 -20.03 1.66 -2.91
N GLN A 102 -20.87 1.59 -3.96
CA GLN A 102 -20.59 0.76 -5.13
C GLN A 102 -19.27 1.15 -5.80
N GLN A 103 -18.94 2.45 -5.80
CA GLN A 103 -17.70 3.01 -6.32
C GLN A 103 -16.46 2.47 -5.59
N GLY A 104 -16.60 1.94 -4.38
CA GLY A 104 -15.50 1.33 -3.62
C GLY A 104 -15.03 -0.02 -4.16
N GLN A 105 -15.86 -0.72 -4.93
CA GLN A 105 -15.52 -2.07 -5.42
C GLN A 105 -14.25 -2.07 -6.28
N TYR A 106 -14.10 -1.13 -7.21
CA TYR A 106 -12.92 -1.09 -8.08
C TYR A 106 -11.63 -0.74 -7.32
N PRO A 107 -11.56 0.34 -6.52
CA PRO A 107 -10.37 0.67 -5.76
C PRO A 107 -9.88 -0.46 -4.85
N PHE A 108 -10.77 -1.12 -4.10
CA PHE A 108 -10.36 -2.22 -3.22
C PHE A 108 -9.96 -3.46 -3.98
N PHE A 109 -10.62 -3.77 -5.11
CA PHE A 109 -10.21 -4.90 -5.95
C PHE A 109 -8.81 -4.68 -6.56
N ILE A 110 -8.53 -3.48 -7.05
CA ILE A 110 -7.23 -3.11 -7.61
C ILE A 110 -6.15 -3.22 -6.52
N ALA A 111 -6.35 -2.53 -5.38
CA ALA A 111 -5.37 -2.56 -4.29
C ALA A 111 -5.13 -3.97 -3.76
N MET A 112 -6.18 -4.77 -3.58
CA MET A 112 -6.05 -6.17 -3.16
C MET A 112 -5.17 -6.99 -4.13
N GLN A 113 -5.33 -6.81 -5.44
CA GLN A 113 -4.57 -7.56 -6.43
C GLN A 113 -3.12 -7.08 -6.53
N ASP A 114 -2.91 -5.76 -6.47
CA ASP A 114 -1.59 -5.14 -6.51
C ASP A 114 -0.77 -5.53 -5.27
N ASP A 115 -1.37 -5.49 -4.07
CA ASP A 115 -0.67 -5.85 -2.82
C ASP A 115 -0.24 -7.33 -2.82
N MET A 116 -1.09 -8.22 -3.33
CA MET A 116 -0.72 -9.63 -3.51
C MET A 116 0.47 -9.77 -4.47
N GLU A 117 0.50 -8.99 -5.54
CA GLU A 117 1.64 -8.94 -6.46
C GLU A 117 2.90 -8.38 -5.78
N HIS A 118 2.76 -7.30 -5.01
CA HIS A 118 3.85 -6.67 -4.27
C HIS A 118 4.48 -7.65 -3.28
N ALA A 119 3.67 -8.43 -2.55
CA ALA A 119 4.15 -9.47 -1.66
C ALA A 119 5.03 -10.51 -2.39
N ILE A 120 4.66 -10.91 -3.61
CA ILE A 120 5.46 -11.84 -4.44
C ILE A 120 6.79 -11.19 -4.85
N ARG A 121 6.76 -9.92 -5.30
CA ARG A 121 7.96 -9.18 -5.70
C ARG A 121 8.91 -8.95 -4.52
N PHE A 122 8.40 -8.54 -3.36
CA PHE A 122 9.20 -8.38 -2.14
C PHE A 122 9.73 -9.70 -1.59
N SER A 123 8.97 -10.80 -1.70
CA SER A 123 9.46 -12.15 -1.40
C SER A 123 10.65 -12.54 -2.28
N THR A 124 10.62 -12.16 -3.56
CA THR A 124 11.73 -12.39 -4.48
C THR A 124 12.98 -11.60 -4.07
N ILE A 125 12.83 -10.32 -3.66
CA ILE A 125 13.93 -9.52 -3.08
C ILE A 125 14.47 -10.19 -1.82
N TYR A 126 13.60 -10.51 -0.85
CA TYR A 126 14.00 -11.05 0.45
C TYR A 126 14.80 -12.36 0.35
N ASN A 127 14.36 -13.27 -0.51
CA ASN A 127 15.00 -14.58 -0.69
C ASN A 127 16.29 -14.53 -1.52
N SER A 128 16.54 -13.42 -2.23
CA SER A 128 17.73 -13.25 -3.09
C SER A 128 18.84 -12.42 -2.44
N LEU A 129 18.53 -11.68 -1.36
CA LEU A 129 19.50 -10.92 -0.55
C LEU A 129 20.07 -11.74 0.61
#